data_AF-A0A2Z5JU64-F1
#
_entry.id   AF-A0A2Z5JU64-F1
#
_cell.length_a   1.000
_cell.length_b   1.000
_cell.length_c   1.000
_cell.angle_alpha   90.00
_cell.angle_beta   90.00
_cell.angle_gamma   90.00
#
_symmetry.space_group_name_H-M   'P 1'
#
loop_
_entity.id
_entity.type
_entity.pdbx_description
1 polymer ?
#
loop_
_entity_poly.entity_id
_entity_poly.type
_entity_poly.pdbx_seq_one_letter_code
_entity_poly.pdbx_strand_id
1 'polypeptide(L)'
;MDQHQPLTDDALDAAADAFERLRPRLFGIAYRVLGSVSEAEDVVQDVWVRWQGADRTAVLDPGAFLAKTTTRLAINVARSARVRREAYVGPWLPEPVDTGVDPQVGAERGEALELAVLLVPPRTSTSPTNCTAASPGCRTSRP
;
A
#
# COMPACT_ATOMS: atom_id res chain seq x y z
N MET A 1 24.33 43.33 11.40
CA MET A 1 24.66 42.86 12.77
C MET A 1 23.57 41.87 13.11
N ASP A 2 23.61 40.76 12.40
CA ASP A 2 22.51 39.81 12.26
C ASP A 2 22.54 38.86 13.44
N GLN A 3 21.48 38.92 14.25
CA GLN A 3 21.24 37.94 15.29
C GLN A 3 20.82 36.64 14.60
N HIS A 4 21.80 35.78 14.35
CA HIS A 4 21.60 34.37 14.03
C HIS A 4 20.70 33.76 15.10
N GLN A 5 19.59 33.11 14.72
CA GLN A 5 18.58 32.52 15.61
C GLN A 5 18.78 30.98 15.69
N PRO A 6 19.72 30.47 16.50
CA PRO A 6 20.09 29.05 16.52
C PRO A 6 18.98 28.13 17.05
N LEU A 7 18.14 28.61 17.98
CA LEU A 7 17.15 27.77 18.66
C LEU A 7 16.05 27.24 17.72
N THR A 8 15.74 27.96 16.63
CA THR A 8 14.74 27.52 15.66
C THR A 8 15.30 26.49 14.69
N ASP A 9 16.58 26.63 14.34
CA ASP A 9 17.26 25.73 13.40
C ASP A 9 17.45 24.35 14.08
N ASP A 10 17.91 24.32 15.33
CA ASP A 10 18.03 23.07 16.11
C ASP A 10 16.68 22.33 16.25
N ALA A 11 15.59 23.07 16.44
CA ALA A 11 14.25 22.50 16.56
C ALA A 11 13.72 21.96 15.21
N LEU A 12 14.09 22.60 14.09
CA LEU A 12 13.76 22.13 12.74
C LEU A 12 14.59 20.90 12.37
N ASP A 13 15.86 20.84 12.77
CA ASP A 13 16.73 19.69 12.57
C ASP A 13 16.21 18.46 13.32
N ALA A 14 15.83 18.63 14.60
CA ALA A 14 15.18 17.56 15.36
C ALA A 14 13.86 17.09 14.73
N ALA A 15 13.10 18.01 14.11
CA ALA A 15 11.88 17.69 13.39
C ALA A 15 12.16 16.95 12.07
N ALA A 16 13.22 17.33 11.35
CA ALA A 16 13.70 16.65 10.14
C ALA A 16 14.13 15.23 10.46
N ASP A 17 14.92 15.04 11.50
CA ASP A 17 15.38 13.73 11.96
C ASP A 17 14.21 12.80 12.32
N ALA A 18 13.21 13.32 13.03
CA ALA A 18 12.00 12.55 13.35
C ALA A 18 11.21 12.15 12.09
N PHE A 19 11.11 13.06 11.13
CA PHE A 19 10.40 12.83 9.87
C PHE A 19 11.14 11.82 8.98
N GLU A 20 12.45 12.00 8.77
CA GLU A 20 13.26 11.14 7.89
C GLU A 20 13.27 9.69 8.39
N ARG A 21 13.32 9.46 9.71
CA ARG A 21 13.17 8.11 10.29
C ARG A 21 11.84 7.44 9.93
N LEU A 22 10.79 8.23 9.72
CA LEU A 22 9.44 7.73 9.43
C LEU A 22 9.10 7.79 7.94
N ARG A 23 9.87 8.51 7.12
CA ARG A 23 9.61 8.75 5.71
C ARG A 23 9.31 7.47 4.91
N PRO A 24 10.06 6.36 5.05
CA PRO A 24 9.72 5.11 4.35
C PRO A 24 8.35 4.54 4.75
N ARG A 25 8.00 4.66 6.04
CA ARG A 25 6.69 4.22 6.56
C ARG A 25 5.57 5.11 6.05
N LEU A 26 5.76 6.43 6.04
CA LEU A 26 4.75 7.37 5.53
C LEU A 26 4.51 7.16 4.03
N PHE A 27 5.58 6.99 3.26
CA PHE A 27 5.50 6.63 1.84
C PHE A 27 4.71 5.34 1.64
N GLY A 28 5.03 4.27 2.39
CA GLY A 28 4.31 3.00 2.30
C GLY A 28 2.81 3.10 2.68
N ILE A 29 2.44 4.01 3.59
CA ILE A 29 1.03 4.29 3.89
C ILE A 29 0.36 4.96 2.69
N ALA A 30 0.94 6.04 2.16
CA ALA A 30 0.36 6.79 1.04
C ALA A 30 0.27 5.92 -0.23
N TYR A 31 1.32 5.16 -0.54
CA TYR A 31 1.39 4.28 -1.70
C TYR A 31 0.30 3.19 -1.67
N ARG A 32 0.05 2.57 -0.52
CA ARG A 32 -1.04 1.57 -0.40
C ARG A 32 -2.43 2.15 -0.61
N VAL A 33 -2.64 3.44 -0.33
CA VAL A 33 -3.93 4.10 -0.52
C VAL A 33 -4.10 4.59 -1.96
N LEU A 34 -3.02 5.05 -2.59
CA LEU A 34 -3.07 5.72 -3.90
C LEU A 34 -2.72 4.80 -5.08
N GLY A 35 -1.87 3.80 -4.86
CA GLY A 35 -1.35 2.91 -5.92
C GLY A 35 -0.35 3.58 -6.88
N SER A 36 -0.06 4.87 -6.70
CA SER A 36 0.84 5.67 -7.53
C SER A 36 2.05 6.12 -6.71
N VAL A 37 3.25 5.97 -7.29
CA VAL A 37 4.50 6.43 -6.66
C VAL A 37 4.51 7.94 -6.56
N SER A 38 4.26 8.65 -7.67
CA SER A 38 4.31 10.11 -7.69
C SER A 38 3.30 10.74 -6.73
N GLU A 39 2.05 10.27 -6.72
CA GLU A 39 1.06 10.82 -5.77
C GLU A 39 1.42 10.50 -4.31
N ALA A 40 2.09 9.38 -4.04
CA ALA A 40 2.55 9.05 -2.70
C ALA A 40 3.73 9.93 -2.26
N GLU A 41 4.68 10.22 -3.15
CA GLU A 41 5.77 11.16 -2.89
C GLU A 41 5.24 12.57 -2.62
N ASP A 42 4.29 13.03 -3.44
CA ASP A 42 3.63 14.33 -3.27
C ASP A 42 2.97 14.42 -1.89
N VAL A 43 2.21 13.39 -1.48
CA VAL A 43 1.60 13.36 -0.15
C VAL A 43 2.64 13.42 0.97
N VAL A 44 3.76 12.70 0.84
CA VAL A 44 4.83 12.72 1.86
C VAL A 44 5.48 14.11 1.95
N GLN A 45 5.70 14.78 0.83
CA GLN A 45 6.20 16.16 0.81
C GLN A 45 5.20 17.13 1.47
N ASP A 46 3.92 16.96 1.17
CA ASP A 46 2.83 17.74 1.75
C ASP A 46 2.72 17.56 3.28
N VAL A 47 3.02 16.37 3.78
CA VAL A 47 3.08 16.07 5.22
C VAL A 47 4.29 16.76 5.84
N TRP A 48 5.45 16.76 5.18
CA TRP A 48 6.65 17.44 5.66
C TRP A 48 6.41 18.94 5.85
N VAL A 49 5.83 19.62 4.85
CA VAL A 49 5.52 21.07 4.95
C VAL A 49 4.60 21.35 6.14
N ARG A 50 3.59 20.51 6.36
CA ARG A 50 2.67 20.64 7.52
C ARG A 50 3.38 20.37 8.85
N TRP A 51 4.34 19.46 8.87
CA TRP A 51 5.11 19.12 10.07
C TRP A 51 6.07 20.24 10.50
N GLN A 52 6.72 20.90 9.54
CA GLN A 52 7.59 22.04 9.82
C GLN A 52 6.83 23.18 10.53
N GLY A 53 5.61 23.48 10.08
CA GLY A 53 4.75 24.53 10.63
C GLY A 53 3.86 24.09 11.81
N ALA A 54 3.90 22.81 12.22
CA ALA A 54 3.11 22.33 13.35
C ALA A 54 3.69 22.80 14.69
N ASP A 55 2.81 23.10 15.65
CA ASP A 55 3.21 23.25 17.05
C ASP A 55 3.56 21.87 17.63
N ARG A 56 4.85 21.57 17.63
CA ARG A 56 5.40 20.28 18.07
C ARG A 56 5.31 20.09 19.59
N THR A 57 5.12 21.15 20.37
CA THR A 57 4.97 21.05 21.84
C THR A 57 3.65 20.42 22.26
N ALA A 58 2.62 20.54 21.41
CA ALA A 58 1.32 19.91 21.60
C ALA A 58 1.26 18.46 21.09
N VAL A 59 2.30 17.96 20.41
CA VAL A 59 2.33 16.64 19.79
C VAL A 59 2.99 15.63 20.73
N LEU A 60 2.16 14.81 21.38
CA LEU A 60 2.62 13.76 22.30
C LEU A 60 3.39 12.63 21.60
N ASP A 61 2.95 12.25 20.39
CA ASP A 61 3.58 11.21 19.56
C ASP A 61 3.69 11.71 18.11
N PRO A 62 4.89 12.15 17.68
CA PRO A 62 5.14 12.56 16.31
C PRO A 62 4.84 11.47 15.28
N GLY A 63 5.10 10.20 15.60
CA GLY A 63 4.86 9.08 14.69
C GLY A 63 3.38 8.85 14.43
N ALA A 64 2.56 8.84 15.48
CA ALA A 64 1.11 8.74 15.35
C ALA A 64 0.52 9.96 14.62
N PHE A 65 1.01 11.17 14.91
CA PHE A 65 0.59 12.39 14.25
C PHE A 65 0.88 12.35 12.74
N LEU A 66 2.11 12.01 12.36
CA LEU A 66 2.54 11.95 10.96
C LEU A 66 1.77 10.86 10.20
N ALA A 67 1.67 9.64 10.75
CA ALA A 67 0.92 8.56 10.12
C ALA A 67 -0.55 8.93 9.89
N LYS A 68 -1.22 9.53 10.89
CA LYS A 68 -2.60 9.99 10.79
C LYS A 68 -2.77 11.07 9.72
N THR A 69 -1.83 12.01 9.65
CA THR A 69 -1.83 13.10 8.67
C THR A 69 -1.65 12.55 7.25
N THR A 70 -0.69 11.65 7.05
CA THR A 70 -0.46 10.95 5.77
C THR A 70 -1.69 10.18 5.31
N THR A 71 -2.31 9.37 6.18
CA THR A 71 -3.52 8.61 5.82
C THR A 71 -4.66 9.53 5.40
N ARG A 72 -4.89 10.63 6.13
CA ARG A 72 -5.94 11.60 5.79
C ARG A 72 -5.70 12.26 4.43
N LEU A 73 -4.48 12.70 4.16
CA LEU A 73 -4.13 13.33 2.89
C LEU A 73 -4.27 12.35 1.73
N ALA A 74 -3.76 11.12 1.87
CA ALA A 74 -3.88 10.10 0.83
C ALA A 74 -5.35 9.77 0.49
N ILE A 75 -6.23 9.65 1.50
CA ILE A 75 -7.67 9.45 1.28
C ILE A 75 -8.30 10.63 0.54
N ASN A 76 -7.91 11.87 0.90
CA ASN A 76 -8.44 13.07 0.24
C ASN A 76 -8.01 13.17 -1.22
N VAL A 77 -6.76 12.81 -1.53
CA VAL A 77 -6.24 12.75 -2.89
C VAL A 77 -6.99 11.68 -3.69
N ALA A 78 -7.12 10.46 -3.16
CA ALA A 78 -7.87 9.37 -3.81
C ALA A 78 -9.33 9.76 -4.10
N ARG A 79 -10.00 10.43 -3.14
CA ARG A 79 -11.37 10.92 -3.32
C ARG A 79 -11.45 12.00 -4.40
N SER A 80 -10.51 12.94 -4.41
CA SER A 80 -10.45 14.00 -5.42
C SER A 80 -10.21 13.44 -6.82
N ALA A 81 -9.33 12.44 -6.95
CA ALA A 81 -9.09 11.74 -8.21
C ALA A 81 -10.36 11.03 -8.71
N ARG A 82 -11.09 10.37 -7.81
CA ARG A 82 -12.39 9.74 -8.13
C ARG A 82 -13.44 10.74 -8.56
N VAL A 83 -13.61 11.85 -7.83
CA VAL A 83 -14.56 12.92 -8.19
C VAL A 83 -14.23 13.53 -9.55
N ARG A 84 -12.94 13.73 -9.89
CA ARG A 84 -12.55 14.20 -11.23
C ARG A 84 -12.95 13.25 -12.35
N ARG A 85 -12.97 11.93 -12.10
CA ARG A 85 -13.43 10.91 -13.05
C ARG A 85 -14.96 10.88 -13.15
N GLU A 86 -15.67 11.06 -12.02
CA GLU A 86 -17.14 11.01 -11.94
C GLU A 86 -17.82 12.30 -12.43
N ALA A 87 -17.20 13.46 -12.22
CA ALA A 87 -17.68 14.75 -12.72
C ALA A 87 -17.53 14.89 -14.25
N TYR A 88 -16.97 13.87 -14.91
CA TYR A 88 -16.76 13.83 -16.35
C TYR A 88 -17.93 13.15 -17.08
N VAL A 89 -19.07 13.86 -17.19
CA VAL A 89 -20.12 13.56 -18.17
C VAL A 89 -19.81 14.36 -19.43
N GLY A 90 -18.97 13.81 -20.31
CA GLY A 90 -18.53 14.40 -21.59
C GLY A 90 -17.41 13.54 -22.22
N PRO A 91 -17.18 13.60 -23.56
CA PRO A 91 -16.31 12.64 -24.24
C PRO A 91 -14.84 13.04 -24.08
N TRP A 92 -14.15 12.45 -23.10
CA TRP A 92 -12.70 12.49 -23.04
C TRP A 92 -12.15 11.11 -22.73
N LEU A 93 -11.46 10.58 -23.72
CA LEU A 93 -10.64 9.39 -23.64
C LEU A 93 -9.20 9.88 -23.32
N PRO A 94 -8.66 9.65 -22.12
CA PRO A 94 -7.24 9.40 -22.01
C PRO A 94 -7.00 7.96 -22.48
N GLU A 95 -6.05 7.75 -23.40
CA GLU A 95 -5.77 6.41 -23.91
C GLU A 95 -5.48 5.44 -22.75
N PRO A 96 -6.15 4.27 -22.73
CA PRO A 96 -5.98 3.29 -21.67
C PRO A 96 -4.61 2.64 -21.78
N VAL A 97 -3.78 2.85 -20.77
CA VAL A 97 -2.63 1.97 -20.53
C VAL A 97 -3.21 0.71 -19.90
N ASP A 98 -3.13 -0.39 -20.65
CA ASP A 98 -3.61 -1.70 -20.25
C ASP A 98 -2.74 -2.24 -19.11
N THR A 99 -3.20 -2.07 -17.86
CA THR A 99 -2.63 -2.75 -16.69
C THR A 99 -3.70 -3.62 -16.07
N GLY A 100 -4.00 -4.74 -16.74
CA GLY A 100 -4.89 -5.76 -16.21
C GLY A 100 -4.39 -6.32 -14.88
N VAL A 101 -4.96 -5.88 -13.76
CA VAL A 101 -5.14 -6.67 -12.52
C VAL A 101 -6.42 -6.17 -11.80
N ASP A 102 -7.34 -7.10 -11.60
CA ASP A 102 -8.67 -7.03 -10.98
C ASP A 102 -8.72 -6.36 -9.57
N PRO A 103 -9.61 -5.38 -9.30
CA PRO A 103 -9.82 -4.79 -7.99
C PRO A 103 -11.13 -5.31 -7.35
N GLN A 104 -11.10 -6.54 -6.84
CA GLN A 104 -12.17 -7.03 -5.96
C GLN A 104 -11.81 -6.75 -4.49
N VAL A 105 -12.64 -5.90 -3.89
CA VAL A 105 -12.95 -5.80 -2.45
C VAL A 105 -11.96 -5.05 -1.56
N GLY A 106 -12.18 -3.73 -1.45
CA GLY A 106 -11.70 -2.91 -0.35
C GLY A 106 -12.88 -2.28 0.40
N ALA A 107 -13.35 -2.94 1.46
CA ALA A 107 -14.03 -2.34 2.60
C ALA A 107 -14.36 -3.45 3.60
N GLU A 108 -13.64 -3.53 4.72
CA GLU A 108 -14.19 -3.69 6.07
C GLU A 108 -13.02 -3.54 7.08
N ARG A 109 -13.21 -2.60 8.00
CA ARG A 109 -12.57 -2.36 9.31
C ARG A 109 -11.29 -3.11 9.72
N GLY A 110 -10.33 -2.31 10.22
CA GLY A 110 -9.07 -2.80 10.78
C GLY A 110 -9.23 -3.60 12.05
N GLU A 111 -8.56 -4.75 12.07
CA GLU A 111 -8.05 -5.49 13.23
C GLU A 111 -6.73 -6.19 12.82
N ALA A 112 -5.98 -6.69 13.80
CA ALA A 112 -4.54 -6.98 13.80
C ALA A 112 -3.96 -7.84 12.66
N LEU A 113 -2.69 -7.57 12.35
CA LEU A 113 -1.82 -8.31 11.43
C LEU A 113 -1.30 -9.60 12.11
N GLU A 114 -1.71 -10.77 11.62
CA GLU A 114 -0.86 -11.98 11.57
C GLU A 114 -1.20 -12.75 10.28
N LEU A 115 -0.23 -12.78 9.35
CA LEU A 115 -0.29 -13.59 8.13
C LEU A 115 0.73 -14.72 8.27
N ALA A 116 0.24 -15.94 8.42
CA ALA A 116 0.95 -17.16 8.05
C ALA A 116 0.03 -18.00 7.17
N VAL A 117 0.18 -17.88 5.84
CA VAL A 117 -0.48 -18.77 4.88
C VAL A 117 0.60 -19.62 4.20
N LEU A 118 0.58 -20.91 4.47
CA LEU A 118 1.34 -21.91 3.70
C LEU A 118 0.36 -22.48 2.66
N LEU A 119 0.27 -21.86 1.49
CA LEU A 119 -0.53 -22.40 0.38
C LEU A 119 0.32 -23.40 -0.41
N VAL A 120 0.13 -24.68 -0.13
CA VAL A 120 0.55 -25.78 -1.01
C VAL A 120 -0.47 -25.87 -2.16
N PRO A 121 -0.06 -25.76 -3.44
CA PRO A 121 -0.98 -26.00 -4.54
C PRO A 121 -1.29 -27.50 -4.67
N PRO A 122 -2.55 -27.91 -4.91
CA PRO A 122 -2.88 -29.29 -5.27
C PRO A 122 -2.26 -29.62 -6.63
N ARG A 123 -1.55 -30.76 -6.71
CA ARG A 123 -1.07 -31.33 -7.98
C ARG A 123 -2.27 -31.68 -8.86
N THR A 124 -2.41 -31.00 -9.99
CA THR A 124 -3.39 -31.35 -11.03
C THR A 124 -2.96 -32.62 -11.73
N SER A 125 -3.87 -33.60 -11.75
CA SER A 125 -3.83 -34.77 -12.61
C SER A 125 -3.86 -34.34 -14.09
N THR A 126 -2.95 -34.87 -14.90
CA THR A 126 -3.13 -34.98 -16.34
C THR A 126 -3.00 -36.45 -16.69
N SER A 127 -4.12 -37.04 -17.11
CA SER A 127 -4.19 -38.40 -17.66
C SER A 127 -3.62 -38.41 -19.08
N PRO A 128 -2.82 -39.43 -19.45
CA PRO A 128 -2.80 -39.93 -20.80
C PRO A 128 -3.50 -41.28 -20.88
N THR A 129 -4.63 -41.26 -21.59
CA THR A 129 -4.95 -42.12 -22.74
C THR A 129 -4.80 -43.64 -22.55
N ASN A 130 -5.97 -44.29 -22.57
CA ASN A 130 -6.26 -45.69 -22.90
C ASN A 130 -5.09 -46.60 -23.37
N CYS A 131 -4.96 -47.76 -22.73
CA CYS A 131 -4.57 -48.98 -23.45
C CYS A 131 -5.50 -50.12 -23.02
N THR A 132 -6.36 -50.45 -23.97
CA THR A 132 -7.28 -51.56 -24.08
C THR A 132 -6.70 -52.91 -23.65
N ALA A 133 -7.51 -53.63 -22.85
CA ALA A 133 -7.71 -55.08 -22.75
C ALA A 133 -6.57 -56.05 -23.12
N ALA A 134 -6.13 -56.85 -22.13
CA ALA A 134 -5.83 -58.27 -22.32
C ALA A 134 -5.77 -59.03 -20.97
N SER A 135 -6.86 -59.74 -20.67
CA SER A 135 -6.91 -61.10 -20.12
C SER A 135 -6.54 -61.43 -18.64
N PRO A 136 -7.09 -62.56 -18.12
CA PRO A 136 -7.34 -62.79 -16.70
C PRO A 136 -6.39 -63.81 -16.07
N GLY A 137 -6.23 -63.72 -14.75
CA GLY A 137 -5.91 -64.86 -13.90
C GLY A 137 -4.44 -65.23 -13.79
N CYS A 138 -3.71 -64.52 -12.92
CA CYS A 138 -2.51 -65.07 -12.31
C CYS A 138 -2.77 -65.36 -10.82
N ARG A 139 -2.84 -66.66 -10.56
CA ARG A 139 -2.97 -67.37 -9.29
C ARG A 139 -1.56 -67.71 -8.82
N THR A 140 -1.17 -67.36 -7.59
CA THR A 140 -0.04 -67.99 -6.86
C THR A 140 -0.39 -67.93 -5.36
N SER A 141 -0.86 -69.00 -4.69
CA SER A 141 -0.11 -70.15 -4.13
C SER A 141 1.19 -69.69 -3.43
N ARG A 142 1.33 -69.69 -2.10
CA ARG A 142 1.41 -70.83 -1.12
C ARG A 142 2.70 -70.57 -0.28
N PRO A 143 2.99 -71.25 0.85
CA PRO A 143 2.15 -71.92 1.85
C PRO A 143 1.92 -71.06 3.11
#